data_AF-A0A6P0T1D3-F1
#
_entry.id   AF-A0A6P0T1D3-F1
#
_cell.length_a   1.000
_cell.length_b   1.000
_cell.length_c   1.000
_cell.angle_alpha   90.00
_cell.angle_beta   90.00
_cell.angle_gamma   90.00
#
_symmetry.space_group_name_H-M   'P 1'
#
loop_
_entity.id
_entity.type
_entity.pdbx_description
1 polymer ?
#
loop_
_entity_poly.entity_id
_entity_poly.type
_entity_poly.pdbx_seq_one_letter_code
_entity_poly.pdbx_strand_id
1 'polypeptide(L)'
;MKNSEESTIDEQEDPPLAELPTISIVVPNYNSGSTICATLQSLIEQNYPKLEIIVVDGGSTDNSVEVIKQFEPYITWWVSE
;
A
#
# COMPACT_ATOMS: atom_id res chain seq x y z
N MET A 1 32.15 12.17 -41.80
CA MET A 1 30.84 11.61 -41.36
C MET A 1 30.99 11.21 -39.90
N LYS A 2 30.15 11.75 -39.00
CA LYS A 2 30.11 11.30 -37.59
C LYS A 2 29.21 10.07 -37.55
N ASN A 3 29.73 8.95 -37.05
CA ASN A 3 28.99 7.71 -36.91
C ASN A 3 27.88 7.89 -35.88
N SER A 4 26.69 7.48 -36.29
CA SER A 4 25.49 7.26 -35.49
C SER A 4 25.66 5.98 -34.68
N GLU A 5 26.06 6.11 -33.42
CA GLU A 5 25.81 5.07 -32.41
C GLU A 5 24.43 5.34 -31.84
N GLU A 6 23.42 4.74 -32.46
CA GLU A 6 22.07 4.68 -31.91
C GLU A 6 22.09 3.61 -30.81
N SER A 7 22.01 4.06 -29.55
CA SER A 7 22.00 3.20 -28.38
C SER A 7 20.73 2.36 -28.39
N THR A 8 20.88 1.05 -28.58
CA THR A 8 19.80 0.07 -28.37
C THR A 8 19.43 0.10 -26.88
N ILE A 9 18.32 0.76 -26.56
CA ILE A 9 17.68 0.66 -25.25
C ILE A 9 16.99 -0.71 -25.27
N ASP A 10 17.40 -1.60 -24.38
CA ASP A 10 16.79 -2.92 -24.21
C ASP A 10 15.36 -2.72 -23.71
N GLU A 11 14.36 -2.91 -24.57
CA GLU A 11 12.94 -2.84 -24.20
C GLU A 11 12.61 -4.08 -23.34
N GLN A 12 12.92 -4.02 -22.05
CA GLN A 12 12.43 -5.02 -21.10
C GLN A 12 10.93 -4.80 -20.91
N GLU A 13 10.11 -5.69 -21.49
CA GLU A 13 8.66 -5.70 -21.25
C GLU A 13 8.38 -5.92 -19.76
N ASP A 14 7.42 -5.17 -19.21
CA ASP A 14 6.99 -5.33 -17.82
C ASP A 14 6.48 -6.77 -17.58
N PRO A 15 6.80 -7.38 -16.43
CA PRO A 15 6.33 -8.72 -16.12
C PRO A 15 4.79 -8.75 -16.09
N PRO A 16 4.16 -9.86 -16.52
CA PRO A 16 2.72 -10.03 -16.40
C PRO A 16 2.25 -9.80 -14.96
N LEU A 17 1.07 -9.21 -14.75
CA LEU A 17 0.51 -8.96 -13.40
C LEU A 17 0.46 -10.23 -12.51
N ALA A 18 0.35 -11.41 -13.14
CA ALA A 18 0.37 -12.70 -12.48
C ALA A 18 1.71 -13.05 -11.83
N GLU A 19 2.82 -12.47 -12.28
CA GLU A 19 4.18 -12.72 -11.79
C GLU A 19 4.65 -11.70 -10.77
N LEU A 20 3.90 -10.61 -10.60
CA LEU A 20 4.19 -9.61 -9.58
C LEU A 20 4.19 -10.23 -8.17
N PRO A 21 5.09 -9.82 -7.26
CA PRO A 21 5.13 -10.36 -5.90
C PRO A 21 3.90 -9.92 -5.10
N THR A 22 3.52 -10.67 -4.06
CA THR A 22 2.62 -10.12 -3.03
C THR A 22 3.39 -9.10 -2.20
N ILE A 23 2.79 -7.95 -1.94
CA ILE A 23 3.36 -6.90 -1.08
C ILE A 23 2.45 -6.76 0.12
N SER A 24 2.98 -7.00 1.31
CA SER A 24 2.26 -6.78 2.57
C SER A 24 2.79 -5.51 3.23
N ILE A 25 1.89 -4.56 3.49
CA ILE A 25 2.20 -3.30 4.18
C ILE A 25 1.60 -3.36 5.57
N VAL A 26 2.46 -3.26 6.59
CA VAL A 26 2.06 -3.20 7.99
C VAL A 26 2.02 -1.74 8.43
N VAL A 27 0.87 -1.31 8.93
CA VAL A 27 0.62 0.06 9.41
C VAL A 27 0.43 0.02 10.93
N PRO A 28 1.49 0.29 11.71
CA PRO A 28 1.34 0.48 13.14
C PRO A 28 0.63 1.81 13.41
N ASN A 29 -0.34 1.81 14.30
CA ASN A 29 -1.17 2.97 14.63
C ASN A 29 -1.31 3.12 16.14
N TYR A 30 -1.19 4.36 16.65
CA TYR A 30 -1.54 4.71 18.02
C TYR A 30 -1.93 6.18 18.08
N ASN A 31 -3.13 6.48 18.56
CA ASN A 31 -3.70 7.84 18.66
C ASN A 31 -3.44 8.72 17.42
N SER A 32 -3.64 8.14 16.24
CA SER A 32 -3.32 8.75 14.95
C SER A 32 -4.54 8.86 14.04
N GLY A 33 -5.73 9.06 14.63
CA GLY A 33 -7.00 9.15 13.92
C GLY A 33 -7.06 10.27 12.89
N SER A 34 -6.21 11.30 13.04
CA SER A 34 -6.10 12.42 12.11
C SER A 34 -5.32 12.09 10.82
N THR A 35 -4.46 11.08 10.84
CA THR A 35 -3.56 10.74 9.71
C THR A 35 -3.86 9.39 9.09
N ILE A 36 -4.35 8.42 9.88
CA ILE A 36 -4.58 7.04 9.43
C ILE A 36 -5.54 6.97 8.24
N CYS A 37 -6.52 7.88 8.15
CA CYS A 37 -7.41 8.00 6.99
C CYS A 37 -6.64 8.26 5.69
N ALA A 38 -5.75 9.26 5.70
CA ALA A 38 -4.95 9.62 4.53
C ALA A 38 -3.96 8.50 4.16
N THR A 39 -3.37 7.85 5.18
CA THR A 39 -2.50 6.69 4.97
C THR A 39 -3.25 5.56 4.27
N LEU A 40 -4.38 5.11 4.81
CA LEU A 40 -5.16 4.00 4.22
C LEU A 40 -5.65 4.33 2.81
N GLN A 41 -6.15 5.55 2.61
CA GLN A 41 -6.55 6.01 1.28
C GLN A 41 -5.40 5.91 0.27
N SER A 42 -4.20 6.37 0.65
CA SER A 42 -3.03 6.34 -0.23
C SER A 42 -2.59 4.91 -0.61
N LEU A 43 -2.76 3.94 0.29
CA LEU A 43 -2.43 2.54 0.05
C LEU A 43 -3.44 1.89 -0.92
N ILE A 44 -4.72 2.16 -0.73
CA ILE A 44 -5.80 1.64 -1.60
C ILE A 44 -5.65 2.19 -3.02
N GLU A 45 -5.30 3.46 -3.16
CA GLU A 45 -5.12 4.14 -4.45
C GLU A 45 -3.91 3.64 -5.27
N GLN A 46 -3.00 2.85 -4.69
CA GLN A 46 -1.88 2.25 -5.45
C GLN A 46 -2.38 1.28 -6.53
N ASN A 47 -3.60 0.72 -6.37
CA ASN A 47 -4.21 -0.22 -7.31
C ASN A 47 -3.29 -1.40 -7.69
N TYR A 48 -2.43 -1.82 -6.76
CA TYR A 48 -1.51 -2.94 -6.95
C TYR A 48 -2.27 -4.27 -6.76
N PRO A 49 -2.20 -5.22 -7.70
CA PRO A 49 -3.11 -6.37 -7.75
C PRO A 49 -2.93 -7.38 -6.61
N LYS A 50 -1.79 -7.35 -5.91
CA LYS A 50 -1.45 -8.30 -4.83
C LYS A 50 -1.00 -7.55 -3.57
N LEU A 51 -1.74 -6.50 -3.22
CA LEU A 51 -1.49 -5.69 -2.03
C LEU A 51 -2.24 -6.26 -0.83
N GLU A 52 -1.53 -6.48 0.26
CA GLU A 52 -2.11 -6.77 1.57
C GLU A 52 -1.87 -5.60 2.50
N ILE A 53 -2.92 -5.16 3.18
CA ILE A 53 -2.86 -4.07 4.16
C ILE A 53 -3.15 -4.67 5.53
N ILE A 54 -2.23 -4.50 6.46
CA ILE A 54 -2.31 -5.03 7.82
C ILE A 54 -2.20 -3.86 8.79
N VAL A 55 -3.23 -3.61 9.60
CA VAL A 55 -3.22 -2.51 10.58
C VAL A 55 -3.11 -3.06 12.00
N VAL A 56 -2.14 -2.56 12.77
CA VAL A 56 -1.97 -2.92 14.18
C VAL A 56 -2.14 -1.65 14.99
N ASP A 57 -3.26 -1.53 15.69
CA ASP A 57 -3.56 -0.41 16.56
C ASP A 57 -3.16 -0.75 18.01
N GLY A 58 -2.33 0.09 18.64
CA GLY A 58 -1.82 -0.13 20.00
C GLY A 58 -2.77 0.34 21.10
N GLY A 59 -4.07 0.05 20.97
CA GLY A 59 -5.07 0.41 21.97
C GLY A 59 -5.37 1.90 21.98
N SER A 60 -5.56 2.49 20.80
CA SER A 60 -5.86 3.91 20.65
C SER A 60 -7.12 4.31 21.42
N THR A 61 -7.06 5.50 22.00
CA THR A 61 -8.16 6.12 22.77
C THR A 61 -8.80 7.30 22.06
N ASP A 62 -8.25 7.68 20.91
CA ASP A 62 -8.82 8.67 20.00
C ASP A 62 -9.76 7.99 18.97
N ASN A 63 -10.10 8.69 17.89
CA ASN A 63 -10.98 8.19 16.85
C ASN A 63 -10.31 7.22 15.85
N SER A 64 -9.09 6.72 16.13
CA SER A 64 -8.34 5.86 15.20
C SER A 64 -9.13 4.61 14.83
N VAL A 65 -9.69 3.92 15.83
CA VAL A 65 -10.38 2.64 15.62
C VAL A 65 -11.64 2.82 14.78
N GLU A 66 -12.38 3.90 14.99
CA GLU A 66 -13.56 4.25 14.19
C GLU A 66 -13.18 4.54 12.73
N VAL A 67 -12.02 5.16 12.49
CA VAL A 67 -11.52 5.38 11.13
C VAL A 67 -11.10 4.04 10.51
N ILE A 68 -10.30 3.22 11.20
CA ILE A 68 -9.86 1.91 10.69
C ILE A 68 -11.06 1.04 10.29
N LYS A 69 -12.12 1.01 11.12
CA LYS A 69 -13.36 0.28 10.82
C LYS A 69 -14.05 0.72 9.52
N GLN A 70 -13.95 1.98 9.13
CA GLN A 70 -14.54 2.46 7.86
C GLN A 70 -13.82 1.89 6.64
N PHE A 71 -12.55 1.50 6.80
CA PHE A 71 -11.73 0.94 5.74
C PHE A 71 -11.64 -0.60 5.79
N GLU A 72 -12.31 -1.26 6.73
CA GLU A 72 -12.33 -2.73 6.90
C GLU A 72 -12.44 -3.53 5.58
N PRO A 73 -13.33 -3.17 4.63
CA PRO A 73 -13.47 -3.92 3.38
C PRO A 73 -12.21 -3.94 2.49
N TYR A 74 -11.26 -3.02 2.73
CA TYR A 74 -10.03 -2.86 1.97
C TYR A 74 -8.78 -3.32 2.72
N ILE A 75 -8.92 -3.65 4.00
CA ILE A 75 -7.82 -4.07 4.86
C ILE A 75 -7.84 -5.60 4.94
N THR A 76 -6.70 -6.23 4.72
CA THR A 76 -6.57 -7.69 4.78
C THR A 76 -6.77 -8.20 6.20
N TRP A 77 -6.20 -7.48 7.18
CA TRP A 77 -6.36 -7.80 8.60
C TRP A 77 -6.11 -6.57 9.48
N TRP A 78 -6.84 -6.45 10.59
CA TRP A 78 -6.51 -5.47 11.62
C TRP A 78 -6.85 -5.94 13.03
N VAL A 79 -6.16 -5.35 14.01
CA VAL A 79 -6.42 -5.53 15.45
C VAL A 79 -6.21 -4.22 16.20
N SER A 80 -6.86 -4.08 17.35
CA SER A 80 -6.56 -3.05 18.36
C SER A 80 -6.38 -3.74 19.72
N GLU A 81 -5.21 -3.60 20.33
CA GLU A 81 -4.84 -4.24 21.60
C GLU A 81 -4.07 -3.32 22.58
#